data_AF-A0A7C4Y5Q7-F1
#
_entry.id   AF-A0A7C4Y5Q7-F1
#
_cell.length_a   1.000
_cell.length_b   1.000
_cell.length_c   1.000
_cell.angle_alpha   90.00
_cell.angle_beta   90.00
_cell.angle_gamma   90.00
#
_symmetry.space_group_name_H-M   'P 1'
#
loop_
_entity.id
_entity.type
_entity.pdbx_description
1 polymer ?
#
loop_
_entity_poly.entity_id
_entity_poly.type
_entity_poly.pdbx_seq_one_letter_code
_entity_poly.pdbx_strand_id
1 'polypeptide(L)'
;MKDFIKPTFVLVIVGIVSAGLLSFVYNKTLPEIEKRAKESLNESLSLVFPVEGVEFENVIPDTLWVAKKDGNVLGIVFVNISKGYSGIIKVVVGLDREGKILKVFVPKDVLTETPGLGMKVAEESFLKQFSGLKKEEVYLKKDGGKIDGITAATISSRATTNAVRNGIEKYFSKIEELSMKWYEKRIKELFPEDSIEMLKENVWRIKDRIVYYSEEEGYGGKIGVIVVLKDKKIEKIYIQSPEEGFDETEGFGSKVREEEFISKFIGKRPEDVKKIDGITGATISSNAVKNAIINGYKMIGGEK
;
A
#
# COMPACT_ATOMS: atom_id res chain seq x y z
N MET A 1 21.25 -34.42 52.48
CA MET A 1 21.46 -34.21 51.03
C MET A 1 20.77 -35.28 50.17
N LYS A 2 20.87 -36.59 50.49
CA LYS A 2 20.23 -37.67 49.71
C LYS A 2 18.68 -37.62 49.67
N ASP A 3 18.04 -37.10 50.71
CA ASP A 3 16.57 -37.07 50.78
C ASP A 3 15.90 -36.06 49.85
N PHE A 4 16.65 -35.05 49.38
CA PHE A 4 16.16 -34.07 48.41
C PHE A 4 16.41 -34.46 46.96
N ILE A 5 17.32 -35.41 46.69
CA ILE A 5 17.68 -35.81 45.32
C ILE A 5 16.52 -36.53 44.62
N LYS A 6 15.85 -37.46 45.31
CA LYS A 6 14.71 -38.20 44.76
C LYS A 6 13.52 -37.31 44.36
N PRO A 7 12.98 -36.43 45.23
CA PRO A 7 11.87 -35.56 44.85
C PRO A 7 12.28 -34.56 43.77
N THR A 8 13.52 -34.07 43.78
CA THR A 8 14.05 -33.18 42.72
C THR A 8 14.06 -33.90 41.38
N PHE A 9 14.57 -35.13 41.33
CA PHE A 9 14.62 -35.92 40.11
C PHE A 9 13.24 -36.29 39.56
N VAL A 10 12.29 -36.63 40.45
CA VAL A 10 10.89 -36.87 40.07
C VAL A 10 10.26 -35.62 39.45
N LEU A 11 10.46 -34.43 40.06
CA LEU A 11 9.96 -33.17 39.51
C LEU A 11 10.59 -32.84 38.15
N VAL A 12 11.88 -33.12 37.96
CA VAL A 12 12.55 -32.94 36.67
C VAL A 12 11.92 -33.84 35.61
N ILE A 13 11.69 -35.13 35.91
CA ILE A 13 11.05 -36.05 34.96
C ILE A 13 9.64 -35.59 34.62
N VAL A 14 8.83 -35.26 35.62
CA VAL A 14 7.46 -34.79 35.39
C VAL A 14 7.45 -33.50 34.56
N GLY A 15 8.39 -32.59 34.82
CA GLY A 15 8.56 -31.36 34.04
C GLY A 15 8.91 -31.64 32.58
N ILE A 16 9.87 -32.54 32.33
CA ILE A 16 10.28 -32.94 30.98
C ILE A 16 9.12 -33.58 30.23
N VAL A 17 8.40 -34.52 30.87
CA VAL A 17 7.25 -35.19 30.25
C VAL A 17 6.14 -34.19 29.95
N SER A 18 5.82 -33.29 30.88
CA SER A 18 4.77 -32.27 30.69
C SER A 18 5.13 -31.29 29.57
N ALA A 19 6.37 -30.79 29.54
CA ALA A 19 6.84 -29.91 28.48
C ALA A 19 6.88 -30.62 27.11
N GLY A 20 7.29 -31.89 27.09
CA GLY A 20 7.31 -32.71 25.88
C GLY A 20 5.92 -32.93 25.30
N LEU A 21 4.95 -33.30 26.15
CA LEU A 21 3.55 -33.45 25.75
C LEU A 21 2.96 -32.14 25.23
N LEU A 22 3.17 -31.03 25.95
CA LEU A 22 2.68 -29.71 25.53
C LEU A 22 3.28 -29.29 24.19
N SER A 23 4.59 -29.47 24.00
CA SER A 23 5.29 -29.15 22.75
C SER A 23 4.79 -30.01 21.58
N PHE A 24 4.57 -31.31 21.81
CA PHE A 24 4.02 -32.20 20.79
C PHE A 24 2.62 -31.79 20.36
N VAL A 25 1.72 -31.51 21.31
CA VAL A 25 0.36 -31.05 21.04
C VAL A 25 0.40 -29.72 20.28
N TYR A 26 1.19 -28.75 20.78
CA TYR A 26 1.35 -27.44 20.15
C TYR A 26 1.79 -27.56 18.69
N ASN A 27 2.87 -28.29 18.40
CA ASN A 27 3.40 -28.46 17.05
C ASN A 27 2.43 -29.16 16.09
N LYS A 28 1.63 -30.11 16.60
CA LYS A 28 0.56 -30.77 15.82
C LYS A 28 -0.60 -29.81 15.51
N THR A 29 -0.94 -28.92 16.43
CA THR A 29 -2.08 -27.98 16.28
C THR A 29 -1.72 -26.69 15.55
N LEU A 30 -0.44 -26.30 15.55
CA LEU A 30 0.02 -25.02 15.01
C LEU A 30 -0.42 -24.77 13.55
N PRO A 31 -0.34 -25.74 12.61
CA PRO A 31 -0.75 -25.50 11.23
C PRO A 31 -2.24 -25.18 11.08
N GLU A 32 -3.09 -25.82 11.88
CA GLU A 32 -4.53 -25.59 11.87
C GLU A 32 -4.88 -24.22 12.49
N ILE A 33 -4.15 -23.81 13.53
CA ILE A 33 -4.29 -22.49 14.15
C ILE A 33 -3.92 -21.40 13.13
N GLU A 34 -2.81 -21.55 12.43
CA GLU A 34 -2.37 -20.61 11.40
C GLU A 34 -3.34 -20.53 10.23
N LYS A 35 -3.87 -21.68 9.79
CA LYS A 35 -4.88 -21.73 8.73
C LYS A 35 -6.14 -20.97 9.11
N ARG A 36 -6.70 -21.25 10.29
CA ARG A 36 -7.91 -20.57 10.80
C ARG A 36 -7.68 -19.08 11.01
N ALA A 37 -6.49 -18.70 11.48
CA ALA A 37 -6.13 -17.30 11.63
C ALA A 37 -6.13 -16.56 10.28
N LYS A 38 -5.59 -17.19 9.23
CA LYS A 38 -5.61 -16.64 7.86
C LYS A 38 -7.02 -16.57 7.28
N GLU A 39 -7.83 -17.60 7.46
CA GLU A 39 -9.23 -17.61 7.02
C GLU A 39 -10.03 -16.49 7.70
N SER A 40 -9.96 -16.41 9.03
CA SER A 40 -10.61 -15.34 9.81
C SER A 40 -10.11 -13.95 9.41
N LEU A 41 -8.82 -13.80 9.12
CA LEU A 41 -8.26 -12.54 8.62
C LEU A 41 -8.86 -12.17 7.27
N ASN A 42 -8.88 -13.09 6.30
CA ASN A 42 -9.45 -12.86 4.96
C ASN A 42 -10.93 -12.51 5.02
N GLU A 43 -11.71 -13.19 5.87
CA GLU A 43 -13.11 -12.86 6.13
C GLU A 43 -13.23 -11.43 6.70
N SER A 44 -12.34 -11.05 7.62
CA SER A 44 -12.36 -9.71 8.21
C SER A 44 -12.03 -8.61 7.20
N LEU A 45 -11.19 -8.88 6.18
CA LEU A 45 -10.91 -7.91 5.11
C LEU A 45 -12.18 -7.57 4.34
N SER A 46 -12.91 -8.61 3.90
CA SER A 46 -14.17 -8.45 3.16
C SER A 46 -15.26 -7.82 4.02
N LEU A 47 -15.28 -8.14 5.33
CA LEU A 47 -16.21 -7.55 6.27
C LEU A 47 -16.01 -6.03 6.37
N VAL A 48 -14.76 -5.56 6.51
CA VAL A 48 -14.47 -4.14 6.74
C VAL A 48 -14.42 -3.31 5.46
N PHE A 49 -14.28 -3.96 4.30
CA PHE A 49 -14.30 -3.35 2.98
C PHE A 49 -15.35 -4.04 2.10
N PRO A 50 -16.65 -3.77 2.33
CA PRO A 50 -17.77 -4.50 1.71
C PRO A 50 -18.06 -4.02 0.28
N VAL A 51 -17.08 -4.14 -0.60
CA VAL A 51 -17.20 -3.80 -2.03
C VAL A 51 -16.99 -5.08 -2.84
N GLU A 52 -17.94 -5.39 -3.71
CA GLU A 52 -17.91 -6.58 -4.54
C GLU A 52 -16.83 -6.51 -5.63
N GLY A 53 -16.11 -7.62 -5.83
CA GLY A 53 -15.03 -7.74 -6.82
C GLY A 53 -13.75 -7.01 -6.44
N VAL A 54 -13.53 -6.76 -5.14
CA VAL A 54 -12.28 -6.19 -4.63
C VAL A 54 -11.25 -7.27 -4.39
N GLU A 55 -10.04 -7.03 -4.87
CA GLU A 55 -8.85 -7.79 -4.58
C GLU A 55 -8.04 -7.08 -3.48
N PHE A 56 -7.54 -7.85 -2.52
CA PHE A 56 -6.70 -7.32 -1.44
C PHE A 56 -5.24 -7.70 -1.66
N GLU A 57 -4.43 -6.72 -2.04
CA GLU A 57 -2.98 -6.90 -2.19
C GLU A 57 -2.28 -6.65 -0.85
N ASN A 58 -1.51 -7.63 -0.36
CA ASN A 58 -0.78 -7.50 0.90
C ASN A 58 0.47 -6.65 0.72
N VAL A 59 0.51 -5.47 1.36
CA VAL A 59 1.62 -4.52 1.30
C VAL A 59 2.56 -4.68 2.49
N ILE A 60 1.99 -4.89 3.68
CA ILE A 60 2.73 -5.22 4.90
C ILE A 60 2.13 -6.52 5.44
N PRO A 61 2.92 -7.61 5.54
CA PRO A 61 2.45 -8.92 5.96
C PRO A 61 1.53 -8.84 7.18
N ASP A 62 0.34 -9.44 7.05
CA ASP A 62 -0.73 -9.50 8.04
C ASP A 62 -1.12 -8.16 8.72
N THR A 63 -0.79 -7.02 8.09
CA THR A 63 -0.92 -5.70 8.71
C THR A 63 -1.58 -4.67 7.80
N LEU A 64 -1.24 -4.62 6.51
CA LEU A 64 -1.75 -3.63 5.57
C LEU A 64 -2.03 -4.26 4.21
N TRP A 65 -3.23 -4.01 3.71
CA TRP A 65 -3.67 -4.40 2.37
C TRP A 65 -4.18 -3.20 1.61
N VAL A 66 -3.96 -3.22 0.30
CA VAL A 66 -4.61 -2.30 -0.64
C VAL A 66 -5.83 -3.01 -1.23
N ALA A 67 -6.97 -2.34 -1.19
CA ALA A 67 -8.18 -2.77 -1.87
C ALA A 67 -8.13 -2.26 -3.32
N LYS A 68 -8.05 -3.17 -4.29
CA LYS A 68 -8.06 -2.86 -5.73
C LYS A 68 -9.30 -3.42 -6.40
N LYS A 69 -9.78 -2.72 -7.43
CA LYS A 69 -10.80 -3.23 -8.36
C LYS A 69 -10.44 -2.80 -9.76
N ASP A 70 -10.32 -3.75 -10.68
CA ASP A 70 -9.94 -3.50 -12.08
C ASP A 70 -8.64 -2.67 -12.19
N GLY A 71 -7.66 -2.96 -11.33
CA GLY A 71 -6.38 -2.23 -11.23
C GLY A 71 -6.44 -0.89 -10.50
N ASN A 72 -7.62 -0.38 -10.15
CA ASN A 72 -7.78 0.89 -9.45
C ASN A 72 -7.76 0.69 -7.93
N VAL A 73 -6.94 1.47 -7.23
CA VAL A 73 -6.91 1.52 -5.76
C VAL A 73 -8.18 2.20 -5.26
N LEU A 74 -9.01 1.47 -4.51
CA LEU A 74 -10.24 1.95 -3.88
C LEU A 74 -10.05 2.37 -2.41
N GLY A 75 -8.96 1.94 -1.79
CA GLY A 75 -8.67 2.24 -0.39
C GLY A 75 -7.71 1.21 0.21
N ILE A 76 -7.69 1.13 1.54
CA ILE A 76 -6.85 0.17 2.28
C ILE A 76 -7.63 -0.52 3.38
N VAL A 77 -7.13 -1.68 3.77
CA VAL A 77 -7.49 -2.34 5.02
C VAL A 77 -6.24 -2.46 5.88
N PHE A 78 -6.32 -2.15 7.16
CA PHE A 78 -5.20 -2.35 8.08
C PHE A 78 -5.61 -2.99 9.39
N VAL A 79 -4.64 -3.65 10.01
CA VAL A 79 -4.72 -4.14 11.39
C VAL A 79 -3.91 -3.22 12.28
N ASN A 80 -4.48 -2.82 13.41
CA ASN A 80 -3.74 -2.10 14.44
C ASN A 80 -4.12 -2.57 15.83
N ILE A 81 -3.27 -2.29 16.81
CA ILE A 81 -3.50 -2.66 18.21
C ILE A 81 -3.38 -1.46 19.14
N SER A 82 -4.09 -1.52 20.26
CA SER A 82 -3.87 -0.62 21.39
C SER A 82 -4.04 -1.37 22.70
N LYS A 83 -3.44 -0.87 23.78
CA LYS A 83 -3.61 -1.46 25.11
C LYS A 83 -4.94 -1.02 25.70
N GLY A 84 -5.83 -1.99 25.93
CA GLY A 84 -7.09 -1.87 26.66
C GLY A 84 -6.90 -1.97 28.17
N TYR A 85 -7.97 -2.33 28.89
CA TYR A 85 -7.93 -2.44 30.35
C TYR A 85 -7.23 -3.71 30.82
N SER A 86 -7.59 -4.86 30.24
CA SER A 86 -7.10 -6.20 30.62
C SER A 86 -6.08 -6.75 29.64
N GLY A 87 -6.07 -6.29 28.38
CA GLY A 87 -5.07 -6.73 27.40
C GLY A 87 -5.02 -5.86 26.16
N ILE A 88 -4.60 -6.44 25.04
CA ILE A 88 -4.55 -5.75 23.75
C ILE A 88 -5.91 -5.79 23.08
N ILE A 89 -6.30 -4.68 22.46
CA ILE A 89 -7.46 -4.60 21.58
C ILE A 89 -6.92 -4.51 20.16
N LYS A 90 -7.19 -5.54 19.36
CA LYS A 90 -6.91 -5.57 17.92
C LYS A 90 -8.10 -5.04 17.14
N VAL A 91 -7.85 -4.12 16.22
CA VAL A 91 -8.84 -3.60 15.27
C VAL A 91 -8.43 -3.96 13.85
N VAL A 92 -9.41 -4.26 13.02
CA VAL A 92 -9.31 -4.33 11.55
C VAL A 92 -10.17 -3.18 11.01
N VAL A 93 -9.61 -2.37 10.12
CA VAL A 93 -10.26 -1.13 9.66
C VAL A 93 -10.15 -1.03 8.16
N GLY A 94 -11.29 -0.84 7.48
CA GLY A 94 -11.35 -0.48 6.06
C GLY A 94 -11.48 1.03 5.90
N LEU A 95 -10.65 1.63 5.05
CA LEU A 95 -10.67 3.05 4.69
C LEU A 95 -10.87 3.21 3.18
N ASP A 96 -11.65 4.21 2.77
CA ASP A 96 -11.70 4.68 1.38
C ASP A 96 -10.51 5.57 1.03
N ARG A 97 -10.44 6.03 -0.23
CA ARG A 97 -9.36 6.90 -0.75
C ARG A 97 -9.34 8.26 -0.08
N GLU A 98 -10.47 8.72 0.42
CA GLU A 98 -10.65 10.02 1.07
C GLU A 98 -10.34 9.97 2.57
N GLY A 99 -10.00 8.79 3.10
CA GLY A 99 -9.65 8.55 4.49
C GLY A 99 -10.86 8.43 5.41
N LYS A 100 -12.05 8.19 4.86
CA LYS A 100 -13.22 7.85 5.66
C LYS A 100 -13.22 6.36 5.95
N ILE A 101 -13.67 6.05 7.16
CA ILE A 101 -13.83 4.67 7.60
C ILE A 101 -15.05 4.05 6.94
N LEU A 102 -14.86 2.95 6.21
CA LEU A 102 -15.97 2.14 5.70
C LEU A 102 -16.60 1.37 6.87
N LYS A 103 -15.78 0.57 7.56
CA LYS A 103 -16.19 -0.21 8.73
C LYS A 103 -14.98 -0.58 9.60
N VAL A 104 -15.26 -0.84 10.88
CA VAL A 104 -14.30 -1.34 11.87
C VAL A 104 -14.77 -2.69 12.38
N PHE A 105 -13.83 -3.59 12.62
CA PHE A 105 -14.05 -4.89 13.24
C PHE A 105 -13.06 -5.10 14.39
N VAL A 106 -13.52 -5.69 15.47
CA VAL A 106 -12.68 -6.15 16.60
C VAL A 106 -12.87 -7.67 16.71
N PRO A 107 -11.85 -8.49 16.40
CA PRO A 107 -11.99 -9.94 16.49
C PRO A 107 -12.15 -10.37 17.96
N LYS A 108 -13.25 -11.06 18.26
CA LYS A 108 -13.60 -11.47 19.63
C LYS A 108 -12.65 -12.53 20.20
N ASP A 109 -12.13 -13.41 19.35
CA ASP A 109 -11.31 -14.56 19.78
C ASP A 109 -9.95 -14.16 20.37
N VAL A 110 -9.49 -12.93 20.12
CA VAL A 110 -8.25 -12.38 20.69
C VAL A 110 -8.51 -11.26 21.72
N LEU A 111 -9.77 -10.97 22.03
CA LEU A 111 -10.16 -9.89 22.93
C LEU A 111 -10.23 -10.40 24.37
N THR A 112 -9.34 -9.91 25.23
CA THR A 112 -9.20 -10.37 26.63
C THR A 112 -9.80 -9.40 27.66
N GLU A 113 -10.68 -8.49 27.23
CA GLU A 113 -11.34 -7.53 28.12
C GLU A 113 -12.41 -8.19 29.00
N THR A 114 -12.87 -7.51 30.06
CA THR A 114 -13.88 -8.06 30.98
C THR A 114 -15.21 -8.38 30.26
N PRO A 115 -15.75 -9.62 30.37
CA PRO A 115 -17.04 -9.99 29.80
C PRO A 115 -18.17 -9.07 30.27
N GLY A 116 -19.09 -8.71 29.37
CA GLY A 116 -20.23 -7.83 29.67
C GLY A 116 -19.89 -6.35 29.86
N LEU A 117 -18.60 -6.00 29.86
CA LEU A 117 -18.11 -4.63 30.03
C LEU A 117 -17.20 -4.23 28.86
N GLY A 118 -15.90 -4.51 28.97
CA GLY A 118 -14.91 -4.13 27.95
C GLY A 118 -15.03 -4.92 26.66
N MET A 119 -15.54 -6.17 26.69
CA MET A 119 -15.79 -6.96 25.48
C MET A 119 -16.80 -6.32 24.51
N LYS A 120 -17.64 -5.40 25.02
CA LYS A 120 -18.67 -4.72 24.21
C LYS A 120 -18.07 -3.85 23.10
N VAL A 121 -16.76 -3.55 23.13
CA VAL A 121 -16.08 -2.86 22.03
C VAL A 121 -16.09 -3.67 20.72
N ALA A 122 -16.37 -4.99 20.78
CA ALA A 122 -16.56 -5.84 19.62
C ALA A 122 -18.02 -5.98 19.18
N GLU A 123 -18.95 -5.26 19.79
CA GLU A 123 -20.35 -5.24 19.39
C GLU A 123 -20.61 -4.24 18.27
N GLU A 124 -21.49 -4.61 17.35
CA GLU A 124 -21.88 -3.76 16.21
C GLU A 124 -22.49 -2.42 16.65
N SER A 125 -23.19 -2.40 17.79
CA SER A 125 -23.77 -1.21 18.41
C SER A 125 -22.71 -0.11 18.64
N PHE A 126 -21.50 -0.50 19.05
CA PHE A 126 -20.37 0.40 19.25
C PHE A 126 -19.62 0.66 17.94
N LEU A 127 -19.31 -0.40 17.17
CA LEU A 127 -18.46 -0.34 15.98
C LEU A 127 -19.08 0.41 14.79
N LYS A 128 -20.41 0.42 14.63
CA LYS A 128 -21.07 1.15 13.53
C LYS A 128 -20.88 2.66 13.59
N GLN A 129 -20.58 3.20 14.79
CA GLN A 129 -20.38 4.64 15.00
C GLN A 129 -19.15 5.19 14.25
N PHE A 130 -18.21 4.32 13.88
CA PHE A 130 -17.00 4.71 13.17
C PHE A 130 -17.24 4.96 11.68
N SER A 131 -18.29 4.38 11.09
CA SER A 131 -18.53 4.45 9.65
C SER A 131 -18.76 5.90 9.19
N GLY A 132 -18.11 6.27 8.09
CA GLY A 132 -18.15 7.62 7.51
C GLY A 132 -17.27 8.67 8.20
N LEU A 133 -16.68 8.35 9.36
CA LEU A 133 -15.80 9.28 10.09
C LEU A 133 -14.40 9.31 9.50
N LYS A 134 -13.74 10.47 9.66
CA LYS A 134 -12.29 10.64 9.43
C LYS A 134 -11.53 10.66 10.76
N LYS A 135 -10.20 10.48 10.68
CA LYS A 135 -9.27 10.42 11.82
C LYS A 135 -9.56 11.46 12.92
N GLU A 136 -9.81 12.71 12.53
CA GLU A 136 -10.02 13.84 13.43
C GLU A 136 -11.28 13.70 14.30
N GLU A 137 -12.24 12.89 13.85
CA GLU A 137 -13.53 12.66 14.50
C GLU A 137 -13.52 11.43 15.41
N VAL A 138 -12.50 10.58 15.30
CA VAL A 138 -12.35 9.29 16.01
C VAL A 138 -11.81 9.51 17.42
N TYR A 139 -12.61 10.18 18.23
CA TYR A 139 -12.45 10.28 19.68
C TYR A 139 -13.79 9.98 20.36
N LEU A 140 -13.73 9.65 21.65
CA LEU A 140 -14.95 9.62 22.45
C LEU A 140 -15.55 11.02 22.52
N LYS A 141 -16.87 11.15 22.64
CA LYS A 141 -17.54 12.46 22.84
C LYS A 141 -16.99 13.22 24.05
N LYS A 142 -16.60 12.50 25.11
CA LYS A 142 -15.94 13.09 26.29
C LYS A 142 -14.56 13.70 25.99
N ASP A 143 -13.97 13.31 24.87
CA ASP A 143 -12.64 13.71 24.40
C ASP A 143 -12.73 14.61 23.14
N GLY A 144 -13.93 15.12 22.81
CA GLY A 144 -14.15 16.03 21.69
C GLY A 144 -14.45 15.37 20.34
N GLY A 145 -14.64 14.04 20.28
CA GLY A 145 -14.99 13.33 19.04
C GLY A 145 -16.47 12.98 18.91
N LYS A 146 -16.76 12.03 18.02
CA LYS A 146 -18.13 11.63 17.67
C LYS A 146 -18.59 10.28 18.26
N ILE A 147 -17.69 9.52 18.88
CA ILE A 147 -17.99 8.16 19.36
C ILE A 147 -18.57 8.19 20.78
N ASP A 148 -19.74 7.59 20.98
CA ASP A 148 -20.26 7.28 22.32
C ASP A 148 -19.45 6.14 22.94
N GLY A 149 -18.80 6.43 24.07
CA GLY A 149 -18.08 5.43 24.85
C GLY A 149 -19.03 4.48 25.56
N ILE A 150 -18.57 3.25 25.78
CA ILE A 150 -19.35 2.22 26.47
C ILE A 150 -19.35 2.53 27.97
N THR A 151 -20.55 2.61 28.56
CA THR A 151 -20.74 2.88 29.99
C THR A 151 -19.92 1.92 30.85
N ALA A 152 -19.17 2.47 31.81
CA ALA A 152 -18.25 1.76 32.70
C ALA A 152 -17.07 1.03 32.00
N ALA A 153 -16.90 1.16 30.68
CA ALA A 153 -15.80 0.59 29.91
C ALA A 153 -15.00 1.67 29.15
N THR A 154 -14.77 2.82 29.79
CA THR A 154 -14.11 3.99 29.17
C THR A 154 -12.70 3.67 28.67
N ILE A 155 -11.93 2.88 29.43
CA ILE A 155 -10.54 2.52 29.07
C ILE A 155 -10.52 1.70 27.78
N SER A 156 -11.34 0.64 27.71
CA SER A 156 -11.48 -0.20 26.50
C SER A 156 -12.00 0.62 25.31
N SER A 157 -13.01 1.46 25.53
CA SER A 157 -13.57 2.32 24.48
C SER A 157 -12.52 3.27 23.89
N ARG A 158 -11.74 3.93 24.75
CA ARG A 158 -10.68 4.86 24.34
C ARG A 158 -9.52 4.12 23.66
N ALA A 159 -9.21 2.92 24.11
CA ALA A 159 -8.21 2.06 23.46
C ALA A 159 -8.65 1.66 22.04
N THR A 160 -9.92 1.32 21.82
CA THR A 160 -10.44 1.04 20.46
C THR A 160 -10.37 2.28 19.57
N THR A 161 -10.80 3.46 20.04
CA THR A 161 -10.69 4.70 19.24
C THR A 161 -9.23 5.06 18.94
N ASN A 162 -8.33 4.85 19.90
CA ASN A 162 -6.89 5.07 19.69
C ASN A 162 -6.29 4.10 18.67
N ALA A 163 -6.66 2.82 18.72
CA ALA A 163 -6.19 1.81 17.77
C ALA A 163 -6.58 2.19 16.33
N VAL A 164 -7.85 2.59 16.13
CA VAL A 164 -8.34 3.06 14.82
C VAL A 164 -7.59 4.31 14.40
N ARG A 165 -7.65 5.39 15.19
CA ARG A 165 -7.06 6.69 14.88
C ARG A 165 -5.56 6.61 14.56
N ASN A 166 -4.78 5.93 15.42
CA ASN A 166 -3.34 5.78 15.21
C ASN A 166 -3.03 4.91 13.98
N GLY A 167 -3.92 3.98 13.62
CA GLY A 167 -3.78 3.18 12.41
C GLY A 167 -3.99 4.02 11.16
N ILE A 168 -5.03 4.88 11.17
CA ILE A 168 -5.26 5.84 10.09
C ILE A 168 -4.04 6.75 9.93
N GLU A 169 -3.54 7.34 11.02
CA GLU A 169 -2.34 8.19 11.00
C GLU A 169 -1.13 7.48 10.37
N LYS A 170 -0.92 6.22 10.72
CA LYS A 170 0.25 5.45 10.28
C LYS A 170 0.16 4.98 8.82
N TYR A 171 -1.04 4.66 8.34
CA TYR A 171 -1.20 3.94 7.07
C TYR A 171 -1.89 4.73 5.97
N PHE A 172 -2.59 5.83 6.28
CA PHE A 172 -3.37 6.57 5.27
C PHE A 172 -2.50 7.15 4.14
N SER A 173 -1.31 7.68 4.45
CA SER A 173 -0.37 8.21 3.44
C SER A 173 0.09 7.14 2.44
N LYS A 174 0.00 5.85 2.81
CA LYS A 174 0.34 4.74 1.93
C LYS A 174 -0.68 4.58 0.78
N ILE A 175 -1.92 5.06 0.93
CA ILE A 175 -2.89 5.12 -0.16
C ILE A 175 -2.36 6.03 -1.28
N GLU A 176 -1.90 7.23 -0.93
CA GLU A 176 -1.36 8.17 -1.92
C GLU A 176 -0.11 7.59 -2.59
N GLU A 177 0.82 7.02 -1.83
CA GLU A 177 2.02 6.40 -2.40
C GLU A 177 1.70 5.27 -3.39
N LEU A 178 0.68 4.46 -3.09
CA LEU A 178 0.31 3.28 -3.89
C LEU A 178 -0.71 3.58 -5.00
N SER A 179 -1.40 4.71 -4.93
CA SER A 179 -2.28 5.21 -6.00
C SER A 179 -1.57 6.17 -6.95
N MET A 180 -0.39 6.66 -6.56
CA MET A 180 0.46 7.49 -7.42
C MET A 180 0.90 6.67 -8.61
N LYS A 181 0.59 7.17 -9.80
CA LYS A 181 1.10 6.57 -11.02
C LYS A 181 2.63 6.62 -10.98
N TRP A 182 3.30 5.58 -11.47
CA TRP A 182 4.76 5.46 -11.35
C TRP A 182 5.51 6.70 -11.86
N TYR A 183 4.98 7.35 -12.91
CA TYR A 183 5.60 8.53 -13.49
C TYR A 183 5.51 9.76 -12.58
N GLU A 184 4.45 9.92 -11.80
CA GLU A 184 4.33 11.02 -10.84
C GLU A 184 5.34 10.84 -9.70
N LYS A 185 5.50 9.59 -9.23
CA LYS A 185 6.53 9.23 -8.24
C LYS A 185 7.93 9.53 -8.79
N ARG A 186 8.21 9.09 -10.01
CA ARG A 186 9.50 9.33 -10.67
C ARG A 186 9.79 10.82 -10.87
N ILE A 187 8.80 11.63 -11.22
CA ILE A 187 8.97 13.09 -11.35
C ILE A 187 9.33 13.72 -10.00
N LYS A 188 8.69 13.31 -8.90
CA LYS A 188 9.04 13.79 -7.55
C LYS A 188 10.46 13.39 -7.16
N GLU A 189 10.89 12.17 -7.48
CA GLU A 189 12.27 11.71 -7.23
C GLU A 189 13.31 12.47 -8.06
N LEU A 190 12.96 12.85 -9.31
CA LEU A 190 13.84 13.63 -10.18
C LEU A 190 13.98 15.09 -9.71
N PHE A 191 12.98 15.62 -9.02
CA PHE A 191 12.89 17.03 -8.61
C PHE A 191 12.44 17.17 -7.14
N PRO A 192 13.20 16.64 -6.16
CA PRO A 192 12.74 16.52 -4.77
C PRO A 192 12.54 17.87 -4.07
N GLU A 193 13.29 18.90 -4.47
CA GLU A 193 13.29 20.23 -3.85
C GLU A 193 12.50 21.28 -4.65
N ASP A 194 11.93 20.90 -5.80
CA ASP A 194 11.29 21.84 -6.71
C ASP A 194 9.77 21.79 -6.60
N SER A 195 9.11 22.94 -6.75
CA SER A 195 7.67 22.98 -6.90
C SER A 195 7.25 22.38 -8.24
N ILE A 196 6.32 21.43 -8.19
CA ILE A 196 5.77 20.73 -9.36
C ILE A 196 4.36 21.25 -9.60
N GLU A 197 4.19 22.07 -10.65
CA GLU A 197 2.89 22.61 -11.05
C GLU A 197 2.30 21.72 -12.16
N MET A 198 1.16 21.08 -11.92
CA MET A 198 0.45 20.35 -13.00
C MET A 198 -0.27 21.36 -13.90
N LEU A 199 0.13 21.42 -15.17
CA LEU A 199 -0.49 22.32 -16.15
C LEU A 199 -1.75 21.70 -16.76
N LYS A 200 -1.73 20.38 -16.98
CA LYS A 200 -2.84 19.54 -17.45
C LYS A 200 -2.48 18.06 -17.22
N GLU A 201 -3.41 17.16 -17.54
CA GLU A 201 -3.14 15.72 -17.47
C GLU A 201 -1.84 15.36 -18.21
N ASN A 202 -0.95 14.66 -17.50
CA ASN A 202 0.36 14.21 -17.97
C ASN A 202 1.37 15.32 -18.34
N VAL A 203 1.14 16.58 -17.94
CA VAL A 203 2.05 17.70 -18.22
C VAL A 203 2.24 18.56 -16.97
N TRP A 204 3.51 18.78 -16.63
CA TRP A 204 3.93 19.56 -15.47
C TRP A 204 4.94 20.65 -15.85
N ARG A 205 4.96 21.73 -15.07
CA ARG A 205 6.00 22.75 -15.07
C ARG A 205 6.82 22.63 -13.80
N ILE A 206 8.14 22.65 -13.96
CA ILE A 206 9.11 22.57 -12.86
C ILE A 206 10.22 23.59 -13.16
N LYS A 207 10.24 24.71 -12.44
CA LYS A 207 11.09 25.87 -12.75
C LYS A 207 10.92 26.32 -14.22
N ASP A 208 12.01 26.30 -15.00
CA ASP A 208 12.10 26.62 -16.42
C ASP A 208 11.86 25.41 -17.34
N ARG A 209 11.46 24.26 -16.78
CA ARG A 209 11.26 23.01 -17.51
C ARG A 209 9.79 22.69 -17.72
N ILE A 210 9.52 22.06 -18.86
CA ILE A 210 8.25 21.36 -19.10
C ILE A 210 8.53 19.87 -19.04
N VAL A 211 7.80 19.16 -18.19
CA VAL A 211 7.87 17.71 -18.06
C VAL A 211 6.57 17.12 -18.55
N TYR A 212 6.61 16.07 -19.36
CA TYR A 212 5.41 15.35 -19.75
C TYR A 212 5.64 13.84 -19.73
N TYR A 213 4.53 13.11 -19.57
CA TYR A 213 4.46 11.67 -19.65
C TYR A 213 3.64 11.26 -20.88
N SER A 214 4.11 10.23 -21.58
CA SER A 214 3.44 9.65 -22.75
C SER A 214 3.80 8.18 -22.85
N GLU A 215 2.89 7.37 -23.36
CA GLU A 215 3.08 5.94 -23.59
C GLU A 215 2.76 5.57 -25.04
N GLU A 216 3.42 4.54 -25.56
CA GLU A 216 3.17 3.98 -26.89
C GLU A 216 3.27 2.47 -26.87
N GLU A 217 2.59 1.80 -27.80
CA GLU A 217 2.66 0.34 -27.94
C GLU A 217 4.05 -0.10 -28.41
N GLY A 218 4.75 -0.83 -27.54
CA GLY A 218 5.98 -1.55 -27.83
C GLY A 218 5.72 -2.96 -28.37
N TYR A 219 6.71 -3.82 -28.27
CA TYR A 219 6.59 -5.22 -28.68
C TYR A 219 5.97 -6.09 -27.58
N GLY A 220 6.41 -5.90 -26.33
CA GLY A 220 5.94 -6.66 -25.17
C GLY A 220 4.76 -6.02 -24.45
N GLY A 221 4.52 -4.73 -24.67
CA GLY A 221 3.44 -3.97 -24.07
C GLY A 221 3.66 -2.47 -24.26
N LYS A 222 2.90 -1.66 -23.52
CA LYS A 222 3.06 -0.21 -23.56
C LYS A 222 4.39 0.20 -22.94
N ILE A 223 5.10 1.10 -23.60
CA ILE A 223 6.34 1.72 -23.11
C ILE A 223 6.04 3.16 -22.71
N GLY A 224 6.05 3.43 -21.41
CA GLY A 224 5.93 4.78 -20.91
C GLY A 224 7.26 5.55 -20.91
N VAL A 225 7.19 6.84 -21.24
CA VAL A 225 8.33 7.75 -21.34
C VAL A 225 8.00 9.07 -20.65
N ILE A 226 8.88 9.50 -19.75
CA ILE A 226 8.89 10.84 -19.18
C ILE A 226 9.94 11.65 -19.93
N VAL A 227 9.57 12.83 -20.40
CA VAL A 227 10.48 13.74 -21.10
C VAL A 227 10.57 15.05 -20.35
N VAL A 228 11.79 15.48 -20.06
CA VAL A 228 12.11 16.76 -19.46
C VAL A 228 12.64 17.68 -20.57
N LEU A 229 11.91 18.77 -20.82
CA LEU A 229 12.28 19.79 -21.77
C LEU A 229 12.82 21.03 -21.07
N LYS A 230 13.92 21.55 -21.59
CA LYS A 230 14.46 22.86 -21.28
C LYS A 230 14.76 23.60 -22.59
N ASP A 231 14.29 24.83 -22.72
CA ASP A 231 14.46 25.64 -23.95
C ASP A 231 14.02 24.92 -25.24
N LYS A 232 12.90 24.19 -25.17
CA LYS A 232 12.33 23.34 -26.24
C LYS A 232 13.22 22.16 -26.69
N LYS A 233 14.31 21.88 -25.97
CA LYS A 233 15.20 20.74 -26.20
C LYS A 233 15.03 19.72 -25.10
N ILE A 234 15.26 18.46 -25.45
CA ILE A 234 15.25 17.34 -24.51
C ILE A 234 16.48 17.48 -23.61
N GLU A 235 16.25 17.77 -22.34
CA GLU A 235 17.30 17.80 -21.31
C GLU A 235 17.52 16.40 -20.74
N LYS A 236 16.43 15.65 -20.53
CA LYS A 236 16.46 14.28 -20.00
C LYS A 236 15.24 13.50 -20.50
N ILE A 237 15.42 12.20 -20.71
CA ILE A 237 14.30 11.27 -20.82
C ILE A 237 14.45 10.17 -19.78
N TYR A 238 13.33 9.61 -19.36
CA TYR A 238 13.27 8.43 -18.53
C TYR A 238 12.26 7.46 -19.14
N ILE A 239 12.70 6.24 -19.38
CA ILE A 239 11.86 5.17 -19.93
C ILE A 239 11.52 4.23 -18.78
N GLN A 240 10.24 3.85 -18.71
CA GLN A 240 9.66 2.99 -17.69
C GLN A 240 10.54 1.78 -17.38
N SER A 241 10.76 1.49 -16.10
CA SER A 241 11.49 0.30 -15.63
C SER A 241 10.61 -0.95 -15.50
N PRO A 242 11.18 -2.17 -15.41
CA PRO A 242 10.42 -3.40 -15.18
C PRO A 242 9.53 -3.34 -13.94
N GLU A 243 10.03 -2.80 -12.82
CA GLU A 243 9.25 -2.58 -11.60
C GLU A 243 8.10 -1.58 -11.74
N GLU A 244 8.08 -0.80 -12.82
CA GLU A 244 7.04 0.16 -13.16
C GLU A 244 6.06 -0.38 -14.23
N GLY A 245 6.22 -1.64 -14.66
CA GLY A 245 5.37 -2.30 -15.66
C GLY A 245 5.93 -2.25 -17.09
N PHE A 246 7.25 -2.27 -17.24
CA PHE A 246 7.89 -2.38 -18.56
C PHE A 246 8.01 -3.85 -18.99
N ASP A 247 7.26 -4.21 -20.04
CA ASP A 247 7.03 -5.61 -20.43
C ASP A 247 7.88 -6.09 -21.64
N GLU A 248 8.88 -5.33 -22.08
CA GLU A 248 9.71 -5.75 -23.22
C GLU A 248 10.64 -6.92 -22.89
N THR A 249 10.93 -7.74 -23.90
CA THR A 249 11.85 -8.86 -23.78
C THR A 249 13.28 -8.40 -23.47
N GLU A 250 13.87 -8.99 -22.41
CA GLU A 250 15.25 -8.73 -21.99
C GLU A 250 16.25 -9.04 -23.11
N GLY A 251 17.22 -8.14 -23.32
CA GLY A 251 18.23 -8.26 -24.38
C GLY A 251 17.75 -7.86 -25.78
N PHE A 252 16.45 -7.60 -25.96
CA PHE A 252 15.86 -7.12 -27.21
C PHE A 252 15.24 -5.74 -26.99
N GLY A 253 13.92 -5.67 -26.80
CA GLY A 253 13.21 -4.42 -26.59
C GLY A 253 13.67 -3.65 -25.35
N SER A 254 14.20 -4.35 -24.33
CA SER A 254 14.74 -3.71 -23.12
C SER A 254 15.92 -2.77 -23.38
N LYS A 255 16.62 -2.91 -24.52
CA LYS A 255 17.77 -2.09 -24.89
C LYS A 255 17.44 -0.61 -25.07
N VAL A 256 16.17 -0.26 -25.26
CA VAL A 256 15.77 1.15 -25.31
C VAL A 256 16.06 1.91 -24.01
N ARG A 257 16.27 1.20 -22.89
CA ARG A 257 16.63 1.80 -21.60
C ARG A 257 18.13 1.99 -21.41
N GLU A 258 18.95 1.52 -22.35
CA GLU A 258 20.40 1.67 -22.26
C GLU A 258 20.83 3.12 -22.50
N GLU A 259 21.87 3.55 -21.79
CA GLU A 259 22.40 4.92 -21.87
C GLU A 259 22.83 5.30 -23.29
N GLU A 260 23.35 4.34 -24.06
CA GLU A 260 23.73 4.53 -25.46
C GLU A 260 22.54 4.97 -26.32
N PHE A 261 21.34 4.42 -26.09
CA PHE A 261 20.15 4.84 -26.82
C PHE A 261 19.60 6.16 -26.29
N ILE A 262 19.50 6.30 -24.96
CA ILE A 262 18.96 7.50 -24.29
C ILE A 262 19.75 8.77 -24.64
N SER A 263 21.08 8.67 -24.71
CA SER A 263 21.96 9.80 -25.02
C SER A 263 21.70 10.40 -26.41
N LYS A 264 21.15 9.63 -27.37
CA LYS A 264 20.85 10.09 -28.74
C LYS A 264 19.77 11.19 -28.78
N PHE A 265 18.91 11.24 -27.77
CA PHE A 265 17.80 12.20 -27.69
C PHE A 265 18.22 13.53 -27.04
N ILE A 266 19.25 13.51 -26.20
CA ILE A 266 19.63 14.66 -25.38
C ILE A 266 20.09 15.82 -26.27
N GLY A 267 19.59 17.03 -25.99
CA GLY A 267 19.84 18.25 -26.76
C GLY A 267 19.08 18.34 -28.09
N LYS A 268 18.35 17.31 -28.50
CA LYS A 268 17.49 17.34 -29.69
C LYS A 268 16.14 17.97 -29.37
N ARG A 269 15.45 18.45 -30.41
CA ARG A 269 14.03 18.80 -30.30
C ARG A 269 13.18 17.55 -30.47
N PRO A 270 12.03 17.42 -29.77
CA PRO A 270 11.14 16.27 -29.94
C PRO A 270 10.71 16.00 -31.38
N GLU A 271 10.50 17.06 -32.19
CA GLU A 271 10.15 16.96 -33.61
C GLU A 271 11.23 16.27 -34.48
N ASP A 272 12.51 16.42 -34.11
CA ASP A 272 13.64 15.82 -34.83
C ASP A 272 13.91 14.36 -34.46
N VAL A 273 13.28 13.85 -33.41
CA VAL A 273 13.53 12.51 -32.88
C VAL A 273 13.22 11.42 -33.90
N LYS A 274 12.29 11.65 -34.85
CA LYS A 274 12.00 10.69 -35.94
C LYS A 274 13.24 10.30 -36.74
N LYS A 275 14.21 11.20 -36.87
CA LYS A 275 15.45 11.02 -37.65
C LYS A 275 16.52 10.21 -36.91
N ILE A 276 16.33 9.90 -35.63
CA ILE A 276 17.28 9.12 -34.82
C ILE A 276 17.13 7.64 -35.18
N ASP A 277 18.26 6.96 -35.41
CA ASP A 277 18.28 5.53 -35.68
C ASP A 277 17.80 4.71 -34.48
N GLY A 278 16.95 3.71 -34.76
CA GLY A 278 16.53 2.74 -33.77
C GLY A 278 17.62 1.74 -33.43
N ILE A 279 17.34 0.85 -32.48
CA ILE A 279 18.23 -0.24 -32.10
C ILE A 279 17.95 -1.45 -33.02
N THR A 280 19.02 -1.99 -33.61
CA THR A 280 18.94 -3.23 -34.41
C THR A 280 18.40 -4.38 -33.55
N GLY A 281 17.34 -5.04 -34.02
CA GLY A 281 16.68 -6.12 -33.27
C GLY A 281 15.65 -5.64 -32.24
N ALA A 282 15.44 -4.33 -32.10
CA ALA A 282 14.42 -3.74 -31.22
C ALA A 282 13.70 -2.56 -31.91
N THR A 283 13.38 -2.72 -33.20
CA THR A 283 12.82 -1.66 -34.03
C THR A 283 11.44 -1.17 -33.55
N ILE A 284 10.57 -2.09 -33.11
CA ILE A 284 9.22 -1.75 -32.62
C ILE A 284 9.33 -0.92 -31.34
N SER A 285 10.05 -1.41 -30.35
CA SER A 285 10.28 -0.74 -29.06
C SER A 285 11.00 0.60 -29.24
N SER A 286 11.99 0.66 -30.15
CA SER A 286 12.70 1.92 -30.47
C SER A 286 11.76 2.96 -31.07
N ASN A 287 10.87 2.55 -31.98
CA ASN A 287 9.89 3.45 -32.58
C ASN A 287 8.81 3.86 -31.57
N ALA A 288 8.41 2.98 -30.65
CA ALA A 288 7.50 3.31 -29.57
C ALA A 288 8.05 4.45 -28.71
N VAL A 289 9.30 4.36 -28.25
CA VAL A 289 9.96 5.45 -27.49
C VAL A 289 10.01 6.76 -28.29
N LYS A 290 10.41 6.68 -29.57
CA LYS A 290 10.45 7.86 -30.45
C LYS A 290 9.06 8.49 -30.59
N ASN A 291 8.04 7.69 -30.83
CA ASN A 291 6.66 8.14 -30.98
C ASN A 291 6.10 8.72 -29.68
N ALA A 292 6.42 8.14 -28.53
CA ALA A 292 6.00 8.65 -27.23
C ALA A 292 6.52 10.07 -27.03
N ILE A 293 7.83 10.30 -27.24
CA ILE A 293 8.43 11.63 -27.17
C ILE A 293 7.70 12.63 -28.10
N ILE A 294 7.43 12.24 -29.34
CA ILE A 294 6.77 13.13 -30.32
C ILE A 294 5.32 13.40 -29.92
N ASN A 295 4.58 12.38 -29.50
CA ASN A 295 3.16 12.49 -29.19
C ASN A 295 2.94 13.24 -27.87
N GLY A 296 3.79 13.02 -26.86
CA GLY A 296 3.81 13.83 -25.65
C GLY A 296 4.12 15.31 -25.93
N TYR A 297 5.04 15.61 -26.86
CA TYR A 297 5.30 17.00 -27.26
C TYR A 297 4.09 17.69 -27.92
N LYS A 298 3.24 16.95 -28.64
CA LYS A 298 1.99 17.50 -29.18
C LYS A 298 1.01 17.89 -28.07
N MET A 299 1.01 17.16 -26.94
CA MET A 299 0.14 17.49 -25.80
C MET A 299 0.42 18.90 -25.27
N ILE A 300 1.65 19.40 -25.41
CA ILE A 300 2.05 20.75 -24.97
C ILE A 300 1.98 21.81 -26.07
N GLY A 301 1.41 21.47 -27.24
CA GLY A 301 1.24 22.40 -28.37
C GLY A 301 2.41 22.44 -29.35
N GLY A 302 3.27 21.41 -29.38
CA GLY A 302 4.32 21.27 -30.38
C GLY A 302 3.79 20.97 -31.78
N GLU A 303 4.41 21.55 -32.82
CA GLU A 303 4.10 21.31 -34.23
C GLU A 303 4.76 20.02 -34.76
N LYS A 304 4.34 19.58 -35.96
CA LYS A 304 4.74 18.30 -36.60
C LYS A 304 6.10 18.34 -37.29
#